data_AF-A0A6C0EMA0-F1
#
_entry.id   AF-A0A6C0EMA0-F1
#
_cell.length_a   1.000
_cell.length_b   1.000
_cell.length_c   1.000
_cell.angle_alpha   90.00
_cell.angle_beta   90.00
_cell.angle_gamma   90.00
#
_symmetry.space_group_name_H-M   'P 1'
#
loop_
_entity.id
_entity.type
_entity.pdbx_description
1 polymer ?
#
loop_
_entity_poly.entity_id
_entity_poly.type
_entity_poly.pdbx_seq_one_letter_code
_entity_poly.pdbx_strand_id
1 'polypeptide(L)'
;MNIDKDCFYFNEYNSDCCNTLEKYGDYPIKRMYLVRQPITKFAKTLLNIITLYKFEREMKKYIETQNNVFFPYHTSIMIEIKLPNKTRKNILIEKNNCIKFASDFRISDTQDMRKISIGKKKYTLKQILKKTRERIGNNIFFNWQISRNNCQMLVKEILITINKFTEKNKEFMFQHKFAKHIKFSDFSLHIINTISNLCNTIESIVGKTLYF
;
A
#
# COMPACT_ATOMS: atom_id res chain seq x y z
N MET A 1 9.69 12.70 -22.89
CA MET A 1 8.29 12.94 -22.45
C MET A 1 8.23 12.60 -20.96
N ASN A 2 7.78 13.52 -20.09
CA ASN A 2 7.81 13.28 -18.64
C ASN A 2 6.51 12.57 -18.22
N ILE A 3 6.55 11.23 -18.21
CA ILE A 3 5.43 10.32 -17.91
C ILE A 3 4.80 10.60 -16.54
N ASP A 4 5.55 11.22 -15.64
CA ASP A 4 5.06 11.64 -14.32
C ASP A 4 3.92 12.68 -14.43
N LYS A 5 3.80 13.44 -15.54
CA LYS A 5 2.78 14.48 -15.73
C LYS A 5 1.38 13.98 -16.06
N ASP A 6 1.23 12.70 -16.44
CA ASP A 6 -0.06 12.15 -16.88
C ASP A 6 -0.87 11.55 -15.72
N CYS A 7 -0.42 11.67 -14.47
CA CYS A 7 -1.13 11.13 -13.30
C CYS A 7 -2.23 12.10 -12.82
N PHE A 8 -3.41 11.57 -12.52
CA PHE A 8 -4.43 12.31 -11.78
C PHE A 8 -3.91 12.54 -10.35
N TYR A 9 -3.58 13.79 -10.03
CA TYR A 9 -2.97 14.13 -8.77
C TYR A 9 -4.01 14.31 -7.66
N PHE A 10 -3.87 13.55 -6.60
CA PHE A 10 -4.56 13.76 -5.34
C PHE A 10 -3.71 14.62 -4.40
N ASN A 11 -4.37 15.54 -3.71
CA ASN A 11 -3.78 16.33 -2.62
C ASN A 11 -4.54 16.15 -1.30
N GLU A 12 -5.56 15.29 -1.30
CA GLU A 12 -6.45 15.07 -0.18
C GLU A 12 -6.91 13.61 -0.09
N TYR A 13 -7.51 13.27 1.04
CA TYR A 13 -8.13 11.97 1.25
C TYR A 13 -9.47 11.91 0.51
N ASN A 14 -9.87 10.71 0.08
CA ASN A 14 -11.24 10.49 -0.38
C ASN A 14 -12.23 10.55 0.82
N SER A 15 -13.52 10.63 0.51
CA SER A 15 -14.60 10.71 1.50
C SER A 15 -14.59 9.54 2.50
N ASP A 16 -14.38 8.30 2.04
CA ASP A 16 -14.28 7.12 2.89
C ASP A 16 -13.15 7.22 3.93
N CYS A 17 -11.99 7.72 3.48
CA CYS A 17 -10.85 7.96 4.34
C CYS A 17 -11.12 9.08 5.34
N CYS A 18 -11.75 10.18 4.93
CA CYS A 18 -12.17 11.25 5.83
C CYS A 18 -13.13 10.73 6.90
N ASN A 19 -14.18 10.01 6.49
CA ASN A 19 -15.16 9.40 7.40
C ASN A 19 -14.50 8.44 8.40
N THR A 20 -13.54 7.64 7.95
CA THR A 20 -12.78 6.73 8.82
C THR A 20 -11.89 7.50 9.80
N LEU A 21 -11.24 8.58 9.36
CA LEU A 21 -10.40 9.42 10.22
C LEU A 21 -11.21 10.21 11.24
N GLU A 22 -12.38 10.71 10.87
CA GLU A 22 -13.29 11.37 11.81
C GLU A 22 -13.80 10.38 12.86
N LYS A 23 -14.24 9.20 12.41
CA LYS A 23 -14.81 8.19 13.30
C LYS A 23 -13.78 7.55 14.22
N TYR A 24 -12.54 7.35 13.74
CA TYR A 24 -11.57 6.48 14.41
C TYR A 24 -10.18 7.09 14.60
N GLY A 25 -9.88 8.21 13.93
CA GLY A 25 -8.52 8.72 13.75
C GLY A 25 -7.83 9.15 15.04
N ASP A 26 -8.60 9.56 16.05
CA ASP A 26 -8.12 10.08 17.33
C ASP A 26 -8.03 9.03 18.44
N TYR A 27 -8.47 7.79 18.19
CA TYR A 27 -8.36 6.71 19.17
C TYR A 27 -6.94 6.13 19.25
N PRO A 28 -6.51 5.68 20.45
CA PRO A 28 -5.17 5.15 20.65
C PRO A 28 -4.99 3.79 19.98
N ILE A 29 -3.93 3.67 19.20
CA ILE A 29 -3.48 2.41 18.60
C ILE A 29 -2.91 1.51 19.70
N LYS A 30 -3.39 0.27 19.77
CA LYS A 30 -2.95 -0.77 20.71
C LYS A 30 -1.99 -1.76 20.08
N ARG A 31 -2.22 -2.10 18.81
CA ARG A 31 -1.37 -3.01 18.06
C ARG A 31 -1.22 -2.49 16.64
N MET A 32 -0.08 -2.81 16.05
CA MET A 32 0.24 -2.48 14.67
C MET A 32 0.95 -3.67 14.05
N TYR A 33 0.63 -3.95 12.80
CA TYR A 33 1.15 -5.07 12.04
C TYR A 33 1.54 -4.60 10.64
N LEU A 34 2.67 -5.09 10.15
CA LEU A 34 2.94 -5.15 8.73
C LEU A 34 2.17 -6.34 8.17
N VAL A 35 1.52 -6.13 7.04
CA VAL A 35 0.78 -7.18 6.35
C VAL A 35 1.34 -7.30 4.94
N ARG A 36 1.57 -8.54 4.50
CA ARG A 36 1.88 -8.89 3.13
C ARG A 36 0.82 -9.83 2.60
N GLN A 37 0.30 -9.53 1.43
CA GLN A 37 -0.65 -10.38 0.72
C GLN A 37 -0.16 -10.60 -0.72
N PRO A 38 -0.21 -11.83 -1.25
CA PRO A 38 0.13 -12.06 -2.65
C PRO A 38 -0.71 -11.14 -3.54
N ILE A 39 -0.13 -10.61 -4.61
CA ILE A 39 -0.94 -9.87 -5.59
C ILE A 39 -2.05 -10.78 -6.12
N THR A 40 -3.23 -10.19 -6.36
CA THR A 40 -4.38 -10.95 -6.83
C THR A 40 -4.15 -11.50 -8.23
N LYS A 41 -4.87 -12.58 -8.59
CA LYS A 41 -4.81 -13.15 -9.94
C LYS A 41 -5.13 -12.10 -11.01
N PHE A 42 -6.09 -11.21 -10.71
CA PHE A 42 -6.44 -10.10 -11.59
C PHE A 42 -5.25 -9.14 -11.81
N ALA A 43 -4.62 -8.67 -10.72
CA ALA A 43 -3.44 -7.81 -10.81
C ALA A 43 -2.29 -8.48 -11.59
N LYS A 44 -2.06 -9.78 -11.35
CA LYS A 44 -1.08 -10.57 -12.09
C LYS A 44 -1.38 -10.64 -13.59
N THR A 45 -2.63 -10.92 -13.96
CA THR A 45 -3.07 -10.96 -15.37
C THR A 45 -2.89 -9.60 -16.04
N LEU A 46 -3.28 -8.52 -15.37
CA LEU A 46 -3.12 -7.16 -15.89
C LEU A 46 -1.64 -6.82 -16.13
N LEU A 47 -0.78 -7.11 -15.15
CA LEU A 47 0.67 -6.91 -15.29
C LEU A 47 1.24 -7.74 -16.44
N ASN A 48 0.78 -8.98 -16.63
CA ASN A 48 1.20 -9.81 -17.75
C ASN A 48 0.79 -9.21 -19.10
N ILE A 49 -0.44 -8.72 -19.25
CA ILE A 49 -0.89 -8.08 -20.50
C ILE A 49 -0.06 -6.83 -20.79
N ILE A 50 0.06 -5.93 -19.82
CA ILE A 50 0.75 -4.63 -20.00
C ILE A 50 2.25 -4.78 -20.24
N THR A 51 2.85 -5.84 -19.68
CA THR A 51 4.28 -6.13 -19.85
C THR A 51 4.56 -7.12 -20.99
N LEU A 52 3.55 -7.47 -21.80
CA LEU A 52 3.67 -8.46 -22.88
C LEU A 52 4.27 -9.79 -22.38
N TYR A 53 3.72 -10.29 -21.28
CA TYR A 53 4.12 -11.50 -20.54
C TYR A 53 5.55 -11.49 -19.97
N LYS A 54 6.26 -10.35 -20.03
CA LYS A 54 7.59 -10.21 -19.42
C LYS A 54 7.55 -10.44 -17.90
N PHE A 55 6.49 -9.98 -17.22
CA PHE A 55 6.33 -10.18 -15.77
C PHE A 55 6.31 -11.67 -15.40
N GLU A 56 5.48 -12.48 -16.05
CA GLU A 56 5.45 -13.94 -15.85
C GLU A 56 6.81 -14.59 -16.10
N ARG A 57 7.47 -14.20 -17.20
CA ARG A 57 8.75 -14.77 -17.61
C ARG A 57 9.85 -14.51 -16.58
N GLU A 58 9.94 -13.28 -16.09
CA GLU A 58 10.94 -12.92 -15.06
C GLU A 58 10.60 -13.54 -13.70
N MET A 59 9.31 -13.70 -13.37
CA MET A 59 8.88 -14.41 -12.15
C MET A 59 9.27 -15.89 -12.18
N LYS A 60 9.04 -16.59 -13.31
CA LYS A 60 9.44 -18.00 -13.47
C LYS A 60 10.96 -18.18 -13.35
N LYS A 61 11.73 -17.36 -14.07
CA LYS A 61 13.20 -17.36 -13.97
C LYS A 61 13.68 -17.13 -12.54
N TYR A 62 13.06 -16.20 -11.81
CA TYR A 62 13.43 -15.91 -10.43
C TYR A 62 13.16 -17.10 -9.50
N ILE A 63 12.01 -17.77 -9.65
CA ILE A 63 11.66 -18.98 -8.90
C ILE A 63 12.67 -20.11 -9.17
N GLU A 64 12.98 -20.36 -10.44
CA GLU A 64 13.97 -21.36 -10.88
C GLU A 64 15.35 -21.06 -10.29
N THR A 65 15.78 -19.79 -10.32
CA THR A 65 17.10 -19.38 -9.81
C THR A 65 17.21 -19.45 -8.29
N GLN A 66 16.13 -19.15 -7.56
CA GLN A 66 16.13 -19.16 -6.09
C GLN A 66 15.75 -20.53 -5.50
N ASN A 67 15.36 -21.49 -6.34
CA ASN A 67 14.82 -22.81 -5.94
C ASN A 67 13.80 -22.72 -4.80
N ASN A 68 12.92 -21.72 -4.88
CA ASN A 68 11.97 -21.40 -3.81
C ASN A 68 10.68 -20.84 -4.39
N VAL A 69 9.57 -21.09 -3.70
CA VAL A 69 8.27 -20.52 -4.03
C VAL A 69 8.31 -19.02 -3.79
N PHE A 70 8.04 -18.23 -4.84
CA PHE A 70 8.04 -16.77 -4.77
C PHE A 70 6.72 -16.20 -5.28
N PHE A 71 6.13 -15.29 -4.49
CA PHE A 71 5.00 -14.49 -4.90
C PHE A 71 5.29 -13.00 -4.70
N PRO A 72 5.00 -12.14 -5.68
CA PRO A 72 5.02 -10.70 -5.45
C PRO A 72 3.92 -10.32 -4.46
N TYR A 73 4.27 -9.52 -3.45
CA TYR A 73 3.37 -9.13 -2.36
C TYR A 73 2.96 -7.65 -2.44
N HIS A 74 1.68 -7.39 -2.22
CA HIS A 74 1.19 -6.08 -1.79
C HIS A 74 1.44 -5.93 -0.28
N THR A 75 1.93 -4.76 0.14
CA THR A 75 2.29 -4.50 1.55
C THR A 75 1.42 -3.39 2.14
N SER A 76 0.86 -3.64 3.31
CA SER A 76 -0.01 -2.69 4.03
C SER A 76 0.30 -2.65 5.53
N ILE A 77 -0.31 -1.70 6.24
CA ILE A 77 -0.25 -1.62 7.71
C ILE A 77 -1.65 -1.90 8.27
N MET A 78 -1.76 -2.85 9.19
CA MET A 78 -2.98 -3.03 9.98
C MET A 78 -2.77 -2.44 11.37
N ILE A 79 -3.72 -1.62 11.83
CA ILE A 79 -3.76 -1.13 13.20
C ILE A 79 -4.99 -1.67 13.93
N GLU A 80 -4.82 -1.95 15.22
CA GLU A 80 -5.90 -2.23 16.16
C GLU A 80 -6.05 -1.01 17.07
N ILE A 81 -7.22 -0.38 17.07
CA ILE A 81 -7.55 0.74 17.96
C ILE A 81 -8.50 0.29 19.06
N LYS A 82 -8.42 0.95 20.23
CA LYS A 82 -9.35 0.73 21.35
C LYS A 82 -10.42 1.83 21.37
N LEU A 83 -11.68 1.42 21.29
CA LEU A 83 -12.84 2.31 21.37
C LEU A 83 -13.24 2.59 22.84
N PRO A 84 -14.04 3.64 23.12
CA PRO A 84 -14.46 4.01 24.48
C PRO A 84 -15.18 2.89 25.23
N ASN A 85 -16.03 2.13 24.52
CA ASN A 85 -16.75 0.96 25.05
C ASN A 85 -15.84 -0.28 25.25
N LYS A 86 -14.52 -0.12 25.25
CA LYS A 86 -13.49 -1.17 25.36
C LYS A 86 -13.46 -2.18 24.22
N THR A 87 -14.31 -2.04 23.19
CA THR A 87 -14.21 -2.84 21.97
C THR A 87 -12.99 -2.43 21.14
N ARG A 88 -12.64 -3.29 20.18
CA ARG A 88 -11.49 -3.09 19.30
C ARG A 88 -11.97 -3.02 17.87
N LYS A 89 -11.32 -2.16 17.08
CA LYS A 89 -11.54 -2.08 15.63
C LYS A 89 -10.20 -2.22 14.93
N ASN A 90 -10.18 -3.04 13.89
CA ASN A 90 -9.03 -3.13 13.00
C ASN A 90 -9.25 -2.20 11.81
N ILE A 91 -8.17 -1.53 11.39
CA ILE A 91 -8.16 -0.68 10.20
C ILE A 91 -6.92 -1.07 9.39
N LEU A 92 -7.14 -1.43 8.13
CA LEU A 92 -6.06 -1.66 7.16
C LEU A 92 -5.76 -0.36 6.42
N ILE A 93 -4.49 -0.01 6.34
CA ILE A 93 -3.97 1.16 5.65
C ILE A 93 -3.17 0.67 4.45
N GLU A 94 -3.61 1.03 3.26
CA GLU A 94 -2.99 0.60 2.02
C GLU A 94 -2.82 1.76 1.04
N LYS A 95 -1.92 1.56 0.07
CA LYS A 95 -1.75 2.48 -1.04
C LYS A 95 -1.83 1.70 -2.35
N ASN A 96 -3.02 1.72 -2.93
CA ASN A 96 -3.24 1.36 -4.33
C ASN A 96 -3.10 2.66 -5.13
N ASN A 97 -4.01 2.99 -6.03
CA ASN A 97 -3.94 4.25 -6.79
C ASN A 97 -3.98 5.51 -5.90
N CYS A 98 -4.55 5.40 -4.70
CA CYS A 98 -4.57 6.41 -3.65
C CYS A 98 -4.44 5.73 -2.27
N ILE A 99 -4.33 6.53 -1.20
CA ILE A 99 -4.38 6.00 0.17
C ILE A 99 -5.81 5.56 0.48
N LYS A 100 -5.97 4.35 1.01
CA LYS A 100 -7.26 3.76 1.36
C LYS A 100 -7.24 3.20 2.78
N PHE A 101 -8.39 3.26 3.44
CA PHE A 101 -8.60 2.64 4.75
C PHE A 101 -9.73 1.61 4.69
N ALA A 102 -9.42 0.34 4.96
CA ALA A 102 -10.43 -0.70 5.08
C ALA A 102 -10.77 -0.94 6.55
N SER A 103 -12.03 -0.72 6.93
CA SER A 103 -12.53 -1.04 8.27
C SER A 103 -13.17 -2.43 8.35
N ASP A 104 -13.62 -2.96 7.21
CA ASP A 104 -14.32 -4.23 7.10
C ASP A 104 -13.60 -5.08 6.06
N PHE A 105 -12.73 -5.95 6.55
CA PHE A 105 -11.91 -6.84 5.73
C PHE A 105 -11.77 -8.19 6.42
N ARG A 106 -11.46 -9.22 5.63
CA ARG A 106 -11.15 -10.55 6.14
C ARG A 106 -9.64 -10.73 6.15
N ILE A 107 -9.12 -11.25 7.26
CA ILE A 107 -7.74 -11.74 7.30
C ILE A 107 -7.77 -13.13 6.67
N SER A 108 -6.99 -13.32 5.62
CA SER A 108 -6.88 -14.61 4.92
C SER A 108 -5.65 -15.37 5.40
N ASP A 109 -5.70 -16.69 5.40
CA ASP A 109 -4.56 -17.57 5.71
C ASP A 109 -3.39 -17.42 4.72
N THR A 110 -3.63 -16.75 3.58
CA THR A 110 -2.59 -16.41 2.59
C THR A 110 -1.83 -15.13 2.93
N GLN A 111 -2.21 -14.43 4.00
CA GLN A 111 -1.57 -13.19 4.43
C GLN A 111 -0.51 -13.46 5.50
N ASP A 112 0.68 -12.91 5.28
CA ASP A 112 1.72 -12.88 6.30
C ASP A 112 1.60 -11.61 7.14
N MET A 113 1.66 -11.76 8.45
CA MET A 113 1.57 -10.64 9.38
C MET A 113 2.76 -10.58 10.33
N ARG A 114 3.38 -9.41 10.43
CA ARG A 114 4.47 -9.14 11.37
C ARG A 114 4.08 -8.03 12.33
N LYS A 115 4.03 -8.34 13.62
CA LYS A 115 3.75 -7.35 14.66
C LYS A 115 4.87 -6.31 14.75
N ILE A 116 4.48 -5.03 14.77
CA ILE A 116 5.36 -3.89 15.06
C ILE A 116 5.23 -3.52 16.53
N SER A 117 6.35 -3.48 17.25
CA SER A 117 6.36 -3.03 18.64
C SER A 117 6.29 -1.50 18.71
N ILE A 118 5.10 -0.96 19.04
CA ILE A 118 4.85 0.48 19.18
C ILE A 118 5.21 1.05 20.57
N GLY A 119 5.58 0.18 21.52
CA GLY A 119 6.02 0.58 22.87
C GLY A 119 4.93 1.28 23.69
N LYS A 120 5.36 2.15 24.62
CA LYS A 120 4.46 2.95 25.48
C LYS A 120 3.92 4.22 24.80
N LYS A 121 4.42 4.57 23.62
CA LYS A 121 3.99 5.77 22.88
C LYS A 121 2.54 5.62 22.47
N LYS A 122 1.71 6.61 22.80
CA LYS A 122 0.29 6.65 22.42
C LYS A 122 0.17 7.28 21.04
N TYR A 123 0.26 6.46 20.00
CA TYR A 123 -0.02 6.90 18.63
C TYR A 123 -1.52 6.85 18.33
N THR A 124 -1.97 7.77 17.48
CA THR A 124 -3.28 7.71 16.83
C THR A 124 -3.08 7.64 15.31
N LEU A 125 -4.07 7.13 14.57
CA LEU A 125 -4.01 7.03 13.11
C LEU A 125 -3.81 8.42 12.49
N LYS A 126 -4.60 9.39 12.93
CA LYS A 126 -4.54 10.78 12.45
C LYS A 126 -3.17 11.40 12.68
N GLN A 127 -2.58 11.18 13.85
CA GLN A 127 -1.25 11.72 14.17
C GLN A 127 -0.16 11.09 13.30
N ILE A 128 -0.16 9.76 13.12
CA ILE A 128 0.85 9.07 12.30
C ILE A 128 0.79 9.57 10.86
N LEU A 129 -0.42 9.62 10.29
CA LEU A 129 -0.61 10.01 8.90
C LEU A 129 -0.28 11.49 8.68
N LYS A 130 -0.74 12.38 9.56
CA LYS A 130 -0.41 13.81 9.50
C LYS A 130 1.10 14.04 9.53
N LYS A 131 1.81 13.46 10.50
CA LYS A 131 3.27 13.58 10.61
C LYS A 131 4.00 12.99 9.41
N THR A 132 3.51 11.88 8.87
CA THR A 132 4.09 11.26 7.67
C THR A 132 3.91 12.16 6.45
N ARG A 133 2.70 12.69 6.26
CA ARG A 133 2.38 13.64 5.19
C ARG A 133 3.22 14.91 5.27
N GLU A 134 3.34 15.51 6.46
CA GLU A 134 4.17 16.70 6.69
C GLU A 134 5.63 16.45 6.35
N ARG A 135 6.16 15.26 6.67
CA ARG A 135 7.56 14.90 6.41
C ARG A 135 7.87 14.67 4.93
N ILE A 136 6.97 14.07 4.17
CA ILE A 136 7.25 13.66 2.76
C ILE A 136 6.55 14.55 1.72
N GLY A 137 5.67 15.44 2.16
CA GLY A 137 4.88 16.32 1.29
C GLY A 137 3.65 15.63 0.68
N ASN A 138 2.65 16.44 0.30
CA ASN A 138 1.37 15.95 -0.22
C ASN A 138 1.53 15.11 -1.49
N ASN A 139 2.40 15.54 -2.41
CA ASN A 139 2.58 14.86 -3.69
C ASN A 139 3.03 13.40 -3.48
N ILE A 140 4.08 13.19 -2.69
CA ILE A 140 4.56 11.82 -2.41
C ILE A 140 3.54 11.06 -1.57
N PHE A 141 2.90 11.72 -0.60
CA PHE A 141 1.98 11.06 0.31
C PHE A 141 0.76 10.47 -0.43
N PHE A 142 0.04 11.27 -1.20
CA PHE A 142 -1.24 10.86 -1.79
C PHE A 142 -1.11 10.10 -3.12
N ASN A 143 -0.14 10.44 -3.96
CA ASN A 143 -0.09 9.92 -5.33
C ASN A 143 0.63 8.59 -5.42
N TRP A 144 0.17 7.71 -6.30
CA TRP A 144 0.78 6.40 -6.49
C TRP A 144 1.54 6.29 -7.80
N GLN A 145 2.67 5.59 -7.76
CA GLN A 145 3.43 5.19 -8.94
C GLN A 145 4.00 3.80 -8.75
N ILE A 146 3.79 2.89 -9.71
CA ILE A 146 4.11 1.46 -9.58
C ILE A 146 5.55 1.18 -9.15
N SER A 147 6.52 1.94 -9.68
CA SER A 147 7.96 1.71 -9.48
C SER A 147 8.61 2.62 -8.44
N ARG A 148 8.02 3.79 -8.15
CA ARG A 148 8.67 4.84 -7.35
C ARG A 148 7.94 5.20 -6.06
N ASN A 149 6.61 5.14 -6.05
CA ASN A 149 5.79 5.66 -4.94
C ASN A 149 4.57 4.78 -4.71
N ASN A 150 4.83 3.50 -4.40
CA ASN A 150 3.80 2.47 -4.24
C ASN A 150 3.49 2.16 -2.76
N CYS A 151 2.74 1.08 -2.53
CA CYS A 151 2.37 0.58 -1.20
C CYS A 151 3.57 0.39 -0.25
N GLN A 152 4.67 -0.21 -0.73
CA GLN A 152 5.87 -0.43 0.08
C GLN A 152 6.50 0.88 0.51
N MET A 153 6.45 1.90 -0.36
CA MET A 153 6.96 3.23 -0.05
C MET A 153 6.13 3.92 1.02
N LEU A 154 4.79 3.92 0.93
CA LEU A 154 3.96 4.48 2.00
C LEU A 154 4.25 3.81 3.35
N VAL A 155 4.31 2.48 3.37
CA VAL A 155 4.58 1.73 4.61
C VAL A 155 5.96 2.07 5.16
N LYS A 156 6.98 2.20 4.29
CA LYS A 156 8.33 2.62 4.71
C LYS A 156 8.28 4.00 5.35
N GLU A 157 7.61 4.96 4.72
CA GLU A 157 7.55 6.32 5.22
C GLU A 157 6.77 6.40 6.54
N ILE A 158 5.70 5.62 6.73
CA ILE A 158 5.00 5.51 8.02
C ILE A 158 5.94 4.93 9.10
N LEU A 159 6.68 3.87 8.78
CA LEU A 159 7.63 3.25 9.72
C LEU A 159 8.74 4.21 10.13
N ILE A 160 9.27 5.02 9.21
CA ILE A 160 10.26 6.05 9.52
C ILE A 160 9.66 7.06 10.50
N THR A 161 8.44 7.55 10.24
CA THR A 161 7.75 8.53 11.10
C THR A 161 7.57 8.05 12.54
N ILE A 162 7.32 6.75 12.76
CA ILE A 162 7.16 6.18 14.10
C ILE A 162 8.46 5.61 14.70
N ASN A 163 9.59 5.79 14.01
CA ASN A 163 10.90 5.24 14.34
C ASN A 163 10.90 3.71 14.50
N LYS A 164 10.35 3.01 13.50
CA LYS A 164 10.23 1.55 13.41
C LYS A 164 10.68 0.98 12.06
N PHE A 165 11.40 1.75 11.26
CA PHE A 165 12.01 1.27 10.03
C PHE A 165 13.33 0.54 10.31
N THR A 166 13.23 -0.67 10.88
CA THR A 166 14.37 -1.54 11.20
C THR A 166 14.67 -2.49 10.04
N GLU A 167 15.88 -3.08 10.00
CA GLU A 167 16.23 -4.07 8.96
C GLU A 167 15.25 -5.25 8.92
N LYS A 168 14.82 -5.76 10.09
CA LYS A 168 13.81 -6.83 10.15
C LYS A 168 12.47 -6.45 9.49
N ASN A 169 12.05 -5.19 9.62
CA ASN A 169 10.81 -4.72 8.99
C ASN A 169 11.02 -4.46 7.49
N LYS A 170 12.18 -3.97 7.10
CA LYS A 170 12.58 -3.77 5.70
C LYS A 170 12.65 -5.10 4.93
N GLU A 171 13.25 -6.14 5.50
CA GLU A 171 13.24 -7.50 4.94
C GLU A 171 11.82 -8.08 4.84
N PHE A 172 10.99 -7.81 5.86
CA PHE A 172 9.57 -8.15 5.83
C PHE A 172 8.74 -7.27 4.89
N MET A 173 9.24 -6.23 4.24
CA MET A 173 8.44 -5.45 3.28
C MET A 173 8.95 -5.55 1.85
N PHE A 174 10.24 -5.34 1.63
CA PHE A 174 10.79 -5.22 0.29
C PHE A 174 11.15 -6.57 -0.34
N GLN A 175 10.77 -6.72 -1.60
CA GLN A 175 11.22 -7.80 -2.50
C GLN A 175 12.20 -7.26 -3.54
N HIS A 176 13.19 -6.51 -3.07
CA HIS A 176 14.11 -5.70 -3.87
C HIS A 176 14.89 -6.50 -4.92
N LYS A 177 15.17 -7.79 -4.68
CA LYS A 177 15.85 -8.65 -5.65
C LYS A 177 14.98 -8.83 -6.90
N PHE A 178 13.74 -9.27 -6.74
CA PHE A 178 12.80 -9.45 -7.84
C PHE A 178 12.46 -8.13 -8.56
N ALA A 179 12.22 -7.06 -7.80
CA ALA A 179 11.85 -5.76 -8.37
C ALA A 179 12.88 -5.20 -9.36
N LYS A 180 14.18 -5.54 -9.20
CA LYS A 180 15.24 -5.13 -10.14
C LYS A 180 15.14 -5.80 -11.52
N HIS A 181 14.53 -6.99 -11.60
CA HIS A 181 14.34 -7.72 -12.85
C HIS A 181 13.12 -7.19 -13.64
N ILE A 182 12.16 -6.57 -12.96
CA ILE A 182 10.99 -5.97 -13.60
C ILE A 182 11.27 -4.51 -13.94
N LYS A 183 11.67 -4.27 -15.18
CA LYS A 183 11.69 -2.93 -15.78
C LYS A 183 10.47 -2.74 -16.67
N PHE A 184 9.63 -1.77 -16.32
CA PHE A 184 8.52 -1.30 -17.15
C PHE A 184 9.06 -0.36 -18.24
N SER A 185 8.60 -0.52 -19.46
CA SER A 185 8.85 0.45 -20.53
C SER A 185 7.99 1.69 -20.32
N ASP A 186 8.34 2.78 -21.00
CA ASP A 186 7.54 4.01 -21.02
C ASP A 186 6.09 3.74 -21.45
N PHE A 187 5.90 2.89 -22.46
CA PHE A 187 4.58 2.43 -22.91
C PHE A 187 3.81 1.70 -21.80
N SER A 188 4.44 0.74 -21.12
CA SER A 188 3.79 0.03 -20.00
C SER A 188 3.42 1.00 -18.87
N LEU A 189 4.29 1.96 -18.55
CA LEU A 189 4.03 2.97 -17.53
C LEU A 189 2.86 3.87 -17.90
N HIS A 190 2.76 4.31 -19.17
CA HIS A 190 1.60 5.07 -19.65
C HIS A 190 0.30 4.29 -19.52
N ILE A 191 0.26 3.02 -19.92
CA ILE A 191 -0.95 2.20 -19.77
C ILE A 191 -1.33 2.05 -18.29
N ILE A 192 -0.36 1.76 -17.42
CA ILE A 192 -0.60 1.65 -15.97
C ILE A 192 -1.18 2.95 -15.42
N ASN A 193 -0.59 4.09 -15.77
CA ASN A 193 -1.07 5.40 -15.32
C ASN A 193 -2.49 5.69 -15.82
N THR A 194 -2.79 5.41 -17.09
CA THR A 194 -4.13 5.58 -17.66
C THR A 194 -5.17 4.71 -16.94
N ILE A 195 -4.85 3.44 -16.69
CA ILE A 195 -5.75 2.53 -15.96
C ILE A 195 -5.95 2.99 -14.52
N SER A 196 -4.87 3.38 -13.83
CA SER A 196 -4.93 3.93 -12.48
C SER A 196 -5.81 5.18 -12.42
N ASN A 197 -5.65 6.10 -13.38
CA ASN A 197 -6.49 7.29 -13.49
C ASN A 197 -7.97 6.95 -13.75
N LEU A 198 -8.24 6.00 -14.63
CA LEU A 198 -9.61 5.56 -14.91
C LEU A 198 -10.26 4.97 -13.65
N CYS A 199 -9.56 4.10 -12.92
CA CYS A 199 -10.03 3.57 -11.65
C CYS A 199 -10.30 4.68 -10.63
N ASN A 200 -9.40 5.67 -10.53
CA ASN A 200 -9.56 6.84 -9.66
C ASN A 200 -10.81 7.66 -9.99
N THR A 201 -11.05 7.93 -11.28
CA THR A 201 -12.23 8.65 -11.74
C THR A 201 -13.51 7.88 -11.42
N ILE A 202 -13.53 6.57 -11.67
CA ILE A 202 -14.68 5.72 -11.33
C ILE A 202 -14.95 5.74 -9.82
N GLU A 203 -13.92 5.58 -8.99
CA GLU A 203 -14.07 5.65 -7.53
C GLU A 203 -14.60 7.01 -7.06
N SER A 204 -14.12 8.10 -7.67
CA SER A 204 -14.61 9.45 -7.38
C SER A 204 -16.09 9.62 -7.74
N ILE A 205 -16.58 9.00 -8.82
CA ILE A 205 -17.98 9.08 -9.25
C ILE A 205 -18.87 8.21 -8.38
N VAL A 206 -18.44 6.97 -8.09
CA VAL A 206 -19.22 6.00 -7.31
C VAL A 206 -19.23 6.37 -5.82
N GLY A 207 -18.27 7.18 -5.37
CA GLY A 207 -18.14 7.60 -3.97
C GLY A 207 -17.82 6.45 -3.02
N LYS A 208 -17.33 5.32 -3.57
CA LYS A 208 -16.91 4.14 -2.81
C LYS A 208 -15.56 3.66 -3.31
N THR A 209 -14.73 3.30 -2.34
CA THR A 209 -13.44 2.67 -2.57
C THR A 209 -13.61 1.27 -3.17
N LEU A 210 -13.00 1.01 -4.33
CA LEU A 210 -12.86 -0.34 -4.88
C LEU A 210 -11.63 -1.02 -4.26
N TYR A 211 -11.81 -2.21 -3.71
CA TYR A 211 -10.75 -3.05 -3.17
C TYR A 211 -10.38 -4.12 -4.20
N PHE A 212 -9.09 -4.24 -4.54
CA PHE A 212 -8.56 -5.13 -5.59
C PHE A 212 -7.42 -6.01 -5.09
#